data_AF-A0A970MBC9-F1
#
_entry.id   AF-A0A970MBC9-F1
#
_cell.length_a   1.000
_cell.length_b   1.000
_cell.length_c   1.000
_cell.angle_alpha   90.00
_cell.angle_beta   90.00
_cell.angle_gamma   90.00
#
_symmetry.space_group_name_H-M   'P 1'
#
loop_
_entity.id
_entity.type
_entity.pdbx_description
1 polymer ?
#
loop_
_entity_poly.entity_id
_entity_poly.type
_entity_poly.pdbx_seq_one_letter_code
_entity_poly.pdbx_strand_id
1 'polypeptide(L)'
;LEKIEKHNLEMKLIDVEYTFDNNKILFYFTADGRVDFRELVKDLAAVFRTRIELRQIGVRDEAKMMGGLGVCGRALCCSSHLTEFHPVSIKMAKEQNLSLNPTKISGTCGRLMCCLKYEQEAYEDLLKRIPKAGALVQTPHGAGTIMYVSLLEERVKVKLDNENEPDLREYRVSEIKLIKDVEKTSTEPEMDIEILKQLED
;
A
#
# COMPACT_ATOMS: atom_id res chain seq x y z
N LEU A 1 24.56 15.09 -17.18
CA LEU A 1 24.36 13.80 -17.86
C LEU A 1 25.63 13.36 -18.58
N GLU A 2 26.21 14.16 -19.47
CA GLU A 2 27.47 13.83 -20.19
C GLU A 2 28.62 13.31 -19.31
N LYS A 3 28.85 13.93 -18.14
CA LYS A 3 29.89 13.49 -17.20
C LYS A 3 29.62 12.12 -16.59
N ILE A 4 28.36 11.75 -16.37
CA ILE A 4 27.98 10.45 -15.84
C ILE A 4 28.28 9.36 -16.87
N GLU A 5 27.92 9.60 -18.12
CA GLU A 5 28.22 8.71 -19.25
C GLU A 5 29.73 8.56 -19.47
N LYS A 6 30.47 9.67 -19.42
CA LYS A 6 31.94 9.65 -19.58
C LYS A 6 32.64 8.78 -18.53
N HIS A 7 32.13 8.79 -17.30
CA HIS A 7 32.66 7.99 -16.19
C HIS A 7 32.04 6.58 -16.11
N ASN A 8 31.13 6.24 -17.04
CA ASN A 8 30.42 4.97 -17.11
C ASN A 8 29.79 4.53 -15.77
N LEU A 9 29.11 5.47 -15.11
CA LEU A 9 28.51 5.24 -13.79
C LEU A 9 27.09 4.69 -13.93
N GLU A 10 26.81 3.56 -13.28
CA GLU A 10 25.47 2.95 -13.18
C GLU A 10 24.59 3.71 -12.19
N MET A 11 24.20 4.93 -12.56
CA MET A 11 23.34 5.80 -11.76
C MET A 11 22.36 6.58 -12.64
N LYS A 12 21.17 6.84 -12.11
CA LYS A 12 20.17 7.69 -12.73
C LYS A 12 20.04 9.00 -11.95
N LEU A 13 20.38 10.11 -12.60
CA LEU A 13 20.19 11.44 -12.02
C LEU A 13 18.69 11.79 -12.03
N ILE A 14 18.17 12.18 -10.88
CA ILE A 14 16.74 12.51 -10.69
C ILE A 14 16.56 14.02 -10.65
N ASP A 15 17.28 14.72 -9.77
CA ASP A 15 17.12 16.15 -9.60
C ASP A 15 18.43 16.82 -9.12
N VAL A 16 18.54 18.13 -9.31
CA VAL A 16 19.68 18.95 -8.91
C VAL A 16 19.20 20.26 -8.30
N GLU A 17 19.56 20.51 -7.04
CA GLU A 17 19.15 21.70 -6.31
C GLU A 17 20.36 22.51 -5.84
N TYR A 18 20.26 23.83 -5.91
CA TYR A 18 21.18 24.75 -5.24
C TYR A 18 20.68 25.04 -3.83
N THR A 19 21.59 25.01 -2.86
CA THR A 19 21.25 25.56 -1.54
C THR A 19 21.07 27.07 -1.63
N PHE A 20 20.18 27.61 -0.81
CA PHE A 20 19.82 29.04 -0.83
C PHE A 20 21.02 29.99 -0.63
N ASP A 21 22.02 29.53 0.10
CA ASP A 21 23.28 30.24 0.34
C ASP A 21 24.32 30.07 -0.79
N ASN A 22 23.96 29.35 -1.87
CA ASN A 22 24.83 28.98 -3.00
C ASN A 22 26.14 28.29 -2.60
N ASN A 23 26.24 27.79 -1.37
CA ASN A 23 27.47 27.16 -0.89
C ASN A 23 27.56 25.69 -1.29
N LYS A 24 26.43 25.05 -1.62
CA LYS A 24 26.35 23.64 -1.97
C LYS A 24 25.38 23.38 -3.12
N ILE A 25 25.68 22.37 -3.91
CA ILE A 25 24.79 21.82 -4.94
C ILE A 25 24.50 20.37 -4.58
N LEU A 26 23.22 20.03 -4.46
CA LEU A 26 22.71 18.71 -4.13
C LEU A 26 22.29 18.01 -5.42
N PHE A 27 22.86 16.83 -5.66
CA PHE A 27 22.50 15.96 -6.78
C PHE A 27 21.80 14.72 -6.23
N TYR A 28 20.52 14.57 -6.55
CA TYR A 28 19.71 13.42 -6.18
C TYR A 28 19.79 12.36 -7.27
N PHE A 29 20.12 11.13 -6.89
CA PHE A 29 20.23 10.03 -7.84
C PHE A 29 19.72 8.70 -7.27
N THR A 30 19.32 7.80 -8.17
CA THR A 30 19.03 6.40 -7.86
C THR A 30 20.09 5.50 -8.48
N ALA A 31 20.41 4.39 -7.79
CA ALA A 31 21.34 3.36 -8.25
C ALA A 31 21.03 2.06 -7.50
N ASP A 32 21.18 0.92 -8.17
CA ASP A 32 20.92 -0.40 -7.58
C ASP A 32 22.03 -0.87 -6.64
N GLY A 33 23.25 -0.37 -6.86
CA GLY A 33 24.45 -0.73 -6.11
C GLY A 33 25.23 0.46 -5.61
N ARG A 34 26.43 0.17 -5.09
CA ARG A 34 27.38 1.20 -4.66
C ARG A 34 28.05 1.82 -5.88
N VAL A 35 27.91 3.13 -6.04
CA VAL A 35 28.53 3.89 -7.14
C VAL A 35 29.76 4.62 -6.62
N ASP A 36 30.90 4.49 -7.32
CA ASP A 36 32.11 5.26 -7.00
C ASP A 36 32.11 6.59 -7.78
N PHE A 37 31.65 7.64 -7.13
CA PHE A 37 31.49 8.97 -7.72
C PHE A 37 32.69 9.91 -7.48
N ARG A 38 33.84 9.42 -7.01
CA ARG A 38 34.99 10.27 -6.65
C ARG A 38 35.49 11.14 -7.80
N GLU A 39 35.63 10.56 -9.00
CA GLU A 39 36.07 11.32 -10.19
C GLU A 39 34.99 12.25 -10.71
N LEU A 40 33.72 11.85 -10.63
CA LEU A 40 32.58 12.70 -11.01
C LEU A 40 32.52 13.96 -10.13
N VAL A 41 32.71 13.84 -8.82
CA VAL A 41 32.72 14.98 -7.90
C VAL A 41 33.83 15.97 -8.24
N LYS A 42 35.03 15.50 -8.57
CA LYS A 42 36.15 16.37 -8.99
C LYS A 42 35.79 17.15 -10.25
N ASP A 43 35.24 16.47 -11.25
CA ASP A 43 34.82 17.07 -12.51
C ASP A 43 33.73 18.12 -12.31
N LEU A 44 32.71 17.82 -11.49
CA LEU A 44 31.62 18.75 -11.20
C LEU A 44 32.11 19.94 -10.37
N ALA A 45 32.96 19.72 -9.36
CA ALA A 45 33.52 20.78 -8.53
C ALA A 45 34.40 21.73 -9.35
N ALA A 46 35.14 21.23 -10.35
CA ALA A 46 35.94 22.07 -11.25
C ALA A 46 35.06 23.00 -12.12
N VAL A 47 33.88 22.54 -12.52
CA VAL A 47 32.94 23.30 -13.35
C VAL A 47 32.15 24.31 -12.52
N PHE A 48 31.49 23.86 -11.45
CA PHE A 48 30.57 24.68 -10.67
C PHE A 48 31.26 25.52 -9.59
N ARG A 49 32.53 25.23 -9.27
CA ARG A 49 33.33 25.92 -8.24
C ARG A 49 32.62 26.03 -6.88
N THR A 50 31.76 25.06 -6.60
CA THR A 50 30.87 25.02 -5.44
C THR A 50 30.97 23.61 -4.84
N ARG A 51 30.66 23.46 -3.55
CA ARG A 51 30.70 22.14 -2.91
C ARG A 51 29.59 21.26 -3.48
N ILE A 52 29.98 20.11 -4.03
CA ILE A 52 29.05 19.13 -4.61
C ILE A 52 28.72 18.08 -3.56
N GLU A 53 27.44 17.79 -3.38
CA GLU A 53 26.94 16.73 -2.53
C GLU A 53 26.02 15.82 -3.35
N LEU A 54 26.37 14.53 -3.39
CA LEU A 54 25.61 13.50 -4.10
C LEU A 54 24.82 12.70 -3.07
N ARG A 55 23.50 12.64 -3.26
CA ARG A 55 22.59 11.93 -2.36
C ARG A 55 21.87 10.83 -3.12
N GLN A 56 22.14 9.59 -2.71
CA GLN A 56 21.38 8.43 -3.18
C GLN A 56 20.01 8.43 -2.51
N ILE A 57 18.95 8.30 -3.31
CA ILE A 57 17.57 8.19 -2.84
C ILE A 57 16.99 6.83 -3.24
N GLY A 58 15.94 6.39 -2.54
CA GLY A 58 15.26 5.14 -2.88
C GLY A 58 14.24 5.32 -4.00
N VAL A 59 13.81 4.21 -4.61
CA VAL A 59 12.76 4.19 -5.67
C VAL A 59 11.44 4.89 -5.26
N ARG A 60 11.11 4.89 -3.96
CA ARG A 60 9.92 5.58 -3.44
C ARG A 60 10.11 7.10 -3.41
N ASP A 61 11.30 7.56 -3.01
CA ASP A 61 11.62 8.98 -2.99
C ASP A 61 11.76 9.53 -4.41
N GLU A 62 12.29 8.73 -5.34
CA GLU A 62 12.24 9.04 -6.77
C GLU A 62 10.78 9.24 -7.24
N ALA A 63 9.89 8.29 -6.95
CA ALA A 63 8.47 8.43 -7.31
C ALA A 63 7.80 9.63 -6.62
N LYS A 64 8.22 9.97 -5.39
CA LYS A 64 7.72 11.14 -4.66
C LYS A 64 8.14 12.44 -5.33
N MET A 65 9.40 12.56 -5.75
CA MET A 65 9.95 13.75 -6.41
C MET A 65 9.37 13.93 -7.81
N MET A 66 9.30 12.84 -8.59
CA MET A 66 8.71 12.86 -9.93
C MET A 66 7.19 13.10 -9.90
N GLY A 67 6.54 12.72 -8.80
CA GLY A 67 5.09 12.73 -8.69
C GLY A 67 4.42 11.74 -9.64
N GLY A 68 3.12 11.89 -9.82
CA GLY A 68 2.33 11.07 -10.75
C GLY A 68 0.99 10.64 -10.17
N LEU A 69 0.33 9.72 -10.88
CA LEU A 69 -0.95 9.14 -10.47
C LEU A 69 -0.75 7.68 -10.04
N GLY A 70 -1.42 7.32 -8.94
CA GLY A 70 -1.53 5.94 -8.50
C GLY A 70 -2.57 5.18 -9.33
N VAL A 71 -2.63 3.86 -9.12
CA VAL A 71 -3.62 2.98 -9.77
C VAL A 71 -5.07 3.36 -9.45
N CYS A 72 -5.30 4.09 -8.36
CA CYS A 72 -6.59 4.65 -7.98
C CYS A 72 -6.95 5.96 -8.72
N GLY A 73 -6.10 6.45 -9.62
CA GLY A 73 -6.30 7.69 -10.38
C GLY A 73 -6.01 8.98 -9.60
N ARG A 74 -5.61 8.89 -8.33
CA ARG A 74 -5.24 10.04 -7.48
C ARG A 74 -3.73 10.29 -7.52
N ALA A 75 -3.29 11.47 -7.11
CA ALA A 75 -1.86 11.76 -6.90
C ALA A 75 -1.22 10.75 -5.94
N LEU A 76 0.07 10.44 -6.15
CA LEU A 76 0.78 9.47 -5.31
C LEU A 76 0.71 9.86 -3.82
N CYS A 77 0.37 8.91 -2.97
CA CYS A 77 0.23 9.16 -1.53
C CYS A 77 1.53 9.71 -0.91
N CYS A 78 2.69 9.22 -1.38
CA CYS A 78 4.01 9.68 -0.93
C CYS A 78 4.34 11.13 -1.32
N SER A 79 3.72 11.64 -2.40
CA SER A 79 3.86 13.03 -2.87
C SER A 79 2.80 13.97 -2.29
N SER A 80 1.77 13.42 -1.61
CA SER A 80 0.66 14.20 -1.07
C SER A 80 0.67 14.22 0.45
N HIS A 81 -0.09 13.33 1.08
CA HIS A 81 -0.39 13.37 2.51
C HIS A 81 0.43 12.39 3.36
N LEU A 82 1.05 11.36 2.75
CA LEU A 82 1.86 10.38 3.48
C LEU A 82 3.34 10.77 3.41
N THR A 83 3.84 11.39 4.47
CA THR A 83 5.27 11.74 4.62
C THR A 83 6.06 10.70 5.42
N GLU A 84 5.40 9.99 6.34
CA GLU A 84 5.99 8.94 7.15
C GLU A 84 5.51 7.57 6.67
N PHE A 85 6.44 6.62 6.55
CA PHE A 85 6.16 5.30 6.01
C PHE A 85 6.46 4.21 7.01
N HIS A 86 5.45 3.41 7.26
CA HIS A 86 5.56 2.18 8.01
C HIS A 86 5.75 1.00 7.04
N PRO A 87 6.40 -0.10 7.48
CA PRO A 87 6.44 -1.34 6.72
C PRO A 87 5.02 -1.82 6.39
N VAL A 88 4.85 -2.26 5.14
CA VAL A 88 3.59 -2.82 4.63
C VAL A 88 3.81 -4.31 4.43
N SER A 89 2.85 -5.13 4.86
CA SER A 89 2.88 -6.59 4.66
C SER A 89 1.78 -7.03 3.71
N ILE A 90 1.98 -8.19 3.08
CA ILE A 90 1.00 -8.79 2.16
C ILE A 90 -0.29 -9.16 2.89
N LYS A 91 -0.18 -9.50 4.19
CA LYS A 91 -1.33 -9.75 5.06
C LYS A 91 -2.34 -8.60 5.06
N MET A 92 -1.87 -7.34 5.03
CA MET A 92 -2.75 -6.17 4.97
C MET A 92 -3.57 -6.15 3.67
N ALA A 93 -2.96 -6.51 2.54
CA ALA A 93 -3.69 -6.61 1.27
C ALA A 93 -4.77 -7.69 1.31
N LYS A 94 -4.48 -8.83 1.95
CA LYS A 94 -5.45 -9.92 2.15
C LYS A 94 -6.62 -9.49 3.03
N GLU A 95 -6.35 -8.84 4.16
CA GLU A 95 -7.38 -8.35 5.09
C GLU A 95 -8.28 -7.28 4.45
N GLN A 96 -7.75 -6.53 3.48
CA GLN A 96 -8.49 -5.54 2.70
C GLN A 96 -9.19 -6.12 1.46
N ASN A 97 -9.20 -7.45 1.32
CA ASN A 97 -9.80 -8.19 0.20
C ASN A 97 -9.25 -7.78 -1.19
N LEU A 98 -7.97 -7.41 -1.26
CA LEU A 98 -7.30 -7.13 -2.53
C LEU A 98 -6.75 -8.42 -3.14
N SER A 99 -6.71 -8.46 -4.47
CA SER A 99 -6.06 -9.54 -5.21
C SER A 99 -4.56 -9.53 -4.94
N LEU A 100 -3.99 -10.69 -4.57
CA LEU A 100 -2.55 -10.85 -4.30
C LEU A 100 -1.66 -10.78 -5.55
N ASN A 101 -2.18 -10.31 -6.69
CA ASN A 101 -1.35 -10.06 -7.87
C ASN A 101 -0.43 -8.85 -7.60
N PRO A 102 0.90 -8.97 -7.76
CA PRO A 102 1.85 -7.87 -7.52
C PRO A 102 1.47 -6.56 -8.21
N THR A 103 0.91 -6.62 -9.42
CA THR A 103 0.48 -5.43 -10.18
C THR A 103 -0.65 -4.66 -9.49
N LYS A 104 -1.47 -5.33 -8.67
CA LYS A 104 -2.62 -4.76 -7.96
C LYS A 104 -2.26 -4.28 -6.56
N ILE A 105 -1.20 -4.81 -5.94
CA ILE A 105 -0.78 -4.47 -4.56
C ILE A 105 0.47 -3.60 -4.49
N SER A 106 1.22 -3.48 -5.60
CA SER A 106 2.40 -2.62 -5.70
C SER A 106 2.03 -1.23 -6.23
N GLY A 107 2.63 -0.21 -5.62
CA GLY A 107 2.55 1.16 -6.11
C GLY A 107 3.47 1.40 -7.30
N THR A 108 3.38 2.60 -7.88
CA THR A 108 4.18 3.03 -9.04
C THR A 108 5.70 2.95 -8.79
N CYS A 109 6.13 3.00 -7.53
CA CYS A 109 7.53 2.83 -7.13
C CYS A 109 8.01 1.37 -7.05
N GLY A 110 7.17 0.40 -7.44
CA GLY A 110 7.50 -1.03 -7.44
C GLY A 110 7.42 -1.72 -6.07
N ARG A 111 7.22 -0.96 -4.98
CA ARG A 111 7.00 -1.52 -3.62
C ARG A 111 5.51 -1.62 -3.31
N LEU A 112 5.16 -2.42 -2.29
CA LEU A 112 3.79 -2.49 -1.76
C LEU A 112 3.21 -1.08 -1.48
N MET A 113 1.93 -0.93 -1.80
CA MET A 113 1.20 0.32 -1.68
C MET A 113 1.17 0.80 -0.22
N CYS A 114 1.63 2.03 0.00
CA CYS A 114 1.64 2.65 1.34
C CYS A 114 0.22 2.94 1.88
N CYS A 115 -0.80 3.05 1.01
CA CYS A 115 -2.19 3.21 1.43
C CYS A 115 -2.72 1.98 2.19
N LEU A 116 -2.20 0.78 1.93
CA LEU A 116 -2.59 -0.43 2.66
C LEU A 116 -2.39 -0.23 4.16
N LYS A 117 -1.22 0.25 4.57
CA LYS A 117 -0.96 0.50 5.99
C LYS A 117 -1.73 1.69 6.54
N TYR A 118 -1.98 2.72 5.72
CA TYR A 118 -2.78 3.87 6.11
C TYR A 118 -4.23 3.49 6.43
N GLU A 119 -4.84 2.64 5.61
CA GLU A 119 -6.24 2.20 5.76
C GLU A 119 -6.40 1.09 6.80
N GLN A 120 -5.32 0.38 7.12
CA GLN A 120 -5.32 -0.82 7.95
C GLN A 120 -6.02 -0.65 9.30
N GLU A 121 -5.79 0.46 10.00
CA GLU A 121 -6.40 0.70 11.33
C GLU A 121 -7.93 0.75 11.24
N ALA A 122 -8.46 1.42 10.22
CA ALA A 122 -9.89 1.47 9.97
C ALA A 122 -10.46 0.08 9.65
N TYR A 123 -9.75 -0.71 8.85
CA TYR A 123 -10.15 -2.08 8.53
C TYR A 123 -10.14 -3.00 9.76
N GLU A 124 -9.12 -2.92 10.61
CA GLU A 124 -9.04 -3.71 11.85
C GLU A 124 -10.21 -3.40 12.79
N ASP A 125 -10.60 -2.13 12.86
CA ASP A 125 -11.75 -1.71 13.67
C ASP A 125 -13.08 -2.19 13.09
N LEU A 126 -13.25 -2.15 11.77
CA LEU A 126 -14.42 -2.70 11.10
C LEU A 126 -14.52 -4.21 11.30
N LEU A 127 -13.41 -4.94 11.15
CA LEU A 127 -13.36 -6.40 11.33
C LEU A 127 -13.69 -6.84 12.76
N LYS A 128 -13.47 -6.00 13.77
CA LYS A 128 -13.87 -6.28 15.17
C LYS A 128 -15.37 -6.09 15.40
N ARG A 129 -16.00 -5.16 14.67
CA ARG A 129 -17.42 -4.78 14.87
C ARG A 129 -18.37 -5.59 14.00
N ILE A 130 -17.94 -5.94 12.79
CA ILE A 130 -18.80 -6.55 11.78
C ILE A 130 -18.71 -8.09 11.88
N PRO A 131 -19.84 -8.80 12.09
CA PRO A 131 -19.85 -10.25 12.08
C PRO A 131 -19.44 -10.83 10.72
N LYS A 132 -18.86 -12.02 10.72
CA LYS A 132 -18.42 -12.69 9.49
C LYS A 132 -19.59 -13.23 8.67
N ALA A 133 -19.34 -13.44 7.37
CA ALA A 133 -20.24 -14.24 6.54
C ALA A 133 -20.41 -15.64 7.14
N GLY A 134 -21.65 -16.13 7.17
CA GLY A 134 -22.06 -17.38 7.81
C GLY A 134 -22.53 -17.24 9.26
N ALA A 135 -22.36 -16.08 9.92
CA ALA A 135 -22.85 -15.86 11.27
C ALA A 135 -24.38 -15.75 11.30
N LEU A 136 -24.99 -16.24 12.39
CA LEU A 136 -26.43 -16.15 12.63
C LEU A 136 -26.73 -14.85 13.36
N VAL A 137 -27.59 -14.02 12.78
CA VAL A 137 -27.93 -12.69 13.29
C VAL A 137 -29.44 -12.50 13.42
N GLN A 138 -29.84 -11.76 14.44
CA GLN A 138 -31.20 -11.26 14.59
C GLN A 138 -31.32 -9.96 13.80
N THR A 139 -32.24 -9.93 12.85
CA THR A 139 -32.62 -8.71 12.12
C THR A 139 -34.00 -8.23 12.60
N PRO A 140 -34.42 -7.00 12.24
CA PRO A 140 -35.77 -6.50 12.53
C PRO A 140 -36.89 -7.38 11.93
N HIS A 141 -36.60 -8.15 10.89
CA HIS A 141 -37.57 -9.00 10.19
C HIS A 141 -37.48 -10.49 10.55
N GLY A 142 -36.61 -10.86 11.48
CA GLY A 142 -36.42 -12.25 11.90
C GLY A 142 -34.95 -12.65 11.99
N ALA A 143 -34.72 -13.90 12.41
CA ALA A 143 -33.38 -14.48 12.40
C ALA A 143 -32.97 -14.84 10.96
N GLY A 144 -31.68 -14.75 10.69
CA GLY A 144 -31.13 -15.15 9.40
C GLY A 144 -29.62 -15.29 9.42
N THR A 145 -29.09 -15.78 8.31
CA THR A 145 -27.66 -16.05 8.13
C THR A 145 -27.03 -15.01 7.21
N ILE A 146 -25.89 -14.44 7.61
CA ILE A 146 -25.15 -13.50 6.76
C ILE A 146 -24.57 -14.24 5.55
N MET A 147 -24.88 -13.78 4.35
CA MET A 147 -24.35 -14.33 3.11
C MET A 147 -23.17 -13.52 2.57
N TYR A 148 -23.24 -12.21 2.66
CA TYR A 148 -22.21 -11.31 2.16
C TYR A 148 -22.05 -10.11 3.09
N VAL A 149 -20.81 -9.66 3.24
CA VAL A 149 -20.44 -8.52 4.08
C VAL A 149 -19.76 -7.48 3.20
N SER A 150 -20.31 -6.28 3.16
CA SER A 150 -19.68 -5.10 2.59
C SER A 150 -19.02 -4.31 3.73
N LEU A 151 -17.73 -4.54 3.98
CA LEU A 151 -17.00 -3.99 5.13
C LEU A 151 -17.01 -2.46 5.13
N LEU A 152 -16.67 -1.84 4.01
CA LEU A 152 -16.56 -0.37 3.89
C LEU A 152 -17.90 0.35 3.97
N GLU A 153 -18.98 -0.31 3.54
CA GLU A 153 -20.34 0.26 3.59
C GLU A 153 -21.04 -0.04 4.92
N GLU A 154 -20.42 -0.84 5.79
CA GLU A 154 -21.01 -1.37 7.03
C GLU A 154 -22.40 -2.00 6.79
N ARG A 155 -22.51 -2.77 5.70
CA ARG A 155 -23.74 -3.44 5.27
C ARG A 155 -23.55 -4.95 5.17
N VAL A 156 -24.60 -5.68 5.52
CA VAL A 156 -24.64 -7.14 5.39
C VAL A 156 -25.86 -7.58 4.59
N LYS A 157 -25.68 -8.59 3.73
CA LYS A 157 -26.78 -9.31 3.09
C LYS A 157 -27.13 -10.52 3.93
N VAL A 158 -28.33 -10.55 4.47
CA VAL A 158 -28.82 -11.63 5.34
C VAL A 158 -29.89 -12.42 4.59
N LYS A 159 -29.73 -13.73 4.59
CA LYS A 159 -30.76 -14.68 4.15
C LYS A 159 -31.66 -14.99 5.34
N LEU A 160 -32.93 -14.61 5.26
CA LEU A 160 -33.91 -14.86 6.32
C LEU A 160 -34.39 -16.31 6.28
N ASP A 161 -34.55 -16.93 7.45
CA ASP A 161 -35.04 -18.30 7.58
C ASP A 161 -36.58 -18.31 7.62
N ASN A 162 -37.23 -17.88 6.53
CA ASN A 162 -38.69 -17.92 6.38
C ASN A 162 -39.14 -19.20 5.67
N GLU A 163 -40.24 -19.79 6.13
CA GLU A 163 -40.74 -21.09 5.65
C GLU A 163 -41.18 -21.13 4.17
N ASN A 164 -41.45 -19.99 3.54
CA ASN A 164 -42.06 -19.94 2.20
C ASN A 164 -41.17 -19.44 1.06
N GLU A 165 -40.03 -18.82 1.31
CA GLU A 165 -39.00 -18.52 0.29
C GLU A 165 -37.77 -17.85 0.96
N PRO A 166 -36.53 -18.18 0.56
CA PRO A 166 -35.34 -17.53 1.07
C PRO A 166 -35.25 -16.08 0.54
N ASP A 167 -35.68 -15.11 1.34
CA ASP A 167 -35.57 -13.68 1.04
C ASP A 167 -34.17 -13.17 1.44
N LEU A 168 -33.49 -12.49 0.52
CA LEU A 168 -32.17 -11.91 0.73
C LEU A 168 -32.31 -10.40 0.90
N ARG A 169 -32.04 -9.90 2.11
CA ARG A 169 -32.17 -8.48 2.43
C ARG A 169 -30.87 -7.87 2.91
N GLU A 170 -30.71 -6.60 2.58
CA GLU A 170 -29.58 -5.78 3.06
C GLU A 170 -29.96 -5.04 4.35
N TYR A 171 -29.07 -5.10 5.33
CA TYR A 171 -29.18 -4.39 6.61
C TYR A 171 -27.90 -3.63 6.92
N ARG A 172 -28.00 -2.53 7.67
CA ARG A 172 -26.83 -1.93 8.30
C ARG A 172 -26.38 -2.78 9.48
N VAL A 173 -25.07 -2.79 9.75
CA VAL A 173 -24.49 -3.52 10.89
C VAL A 173 -25.06 -3.05 12.24
N SER A 174 -25.51 -1.80 12.34
CA SER A 174 -26.17 -1.28 13.55
C SER A 174 -27.57 -1.82 13.80
N GLU A 175 -28.22 -2.40 12.79
CA GLU A 175 -29.60 -2.90 12.84
C GLU A 175 -29.68 -4.40 13.19
N ILE A 176 -28.54 -5.08 13.20
CA ILE A 176 -28.44 -6.51 13.46
C ILE A 176 -27.87 -6.78 14.84
N LYS A 177 -28.28 -7.89 15.47
CA LYS A 177 -27.66 -8.40 16.69
C LYS A 177 -27.08 -9.78 16.44
N LEU A 178 -25.84 -10.01 16.86
CA LEU A 178 -25.19 -11.30 16.74
C LEU A 178 -25.85 -12.31 17.69
N ILE A 179 -26.33 -13.44 17.15
CA ILE A 179 -26.86 -14.56 17.94
C ILE A 179 -25.76 -15.60 18.13
N LYS A 180 -25.13 -16.02 17.02
CA LYS A 180 -24.05 -17.00 17.02
C LYS A 180 -23.01 -16.60 15.99
N ASP A 181 -21.78 -16.40 16.46
CA ASP A 181 -20.65 -16.19 15.56
C ASP A 181 -20.16 -17.53 14.99
N VAL A 182 -19.56 -17.48 13.81
CA VAL A 182 -18.81 -18.61 13.29
C VAL A 182 -17.50 -18.66 14.06
N GLU A 183 -17.31 -19.69 14.89
CA GLU A 183 -16.03 -19.92 15.55
C GLU A 183 -14.92 -19.88 14.50
N LYS A 184 -13.81 -19.19 14.82
CA LYS A 184 -12.61 -19.19 13.98
C LYS A 184 -12.12 -20.63 13.89
N THR A 185 -12.49 -21.36 12.84
CA THR A 185 -11.65 -22.46 12.36
C THR A 185 -10.37 -21.79 11.89
N SER A 186 -9.33 -21.82 12.73
CA SER A 186 -7.97 -21.41 12.42
C SER A 186 -7.34 -22.41 11.45
N THR A 187 -7.96 -22.57 10.30
CA THR A 187 -7.35 -23.14 9.11
C THR A 187 -7.14 -21.96 8.18
N GLU A 188 -6.01 -21.27 8.38
CA GLU A 188 -5.40 -20.59 7.24
C GLU A 188 -5.28 -21.65 6.15
N PRO A 189 -5.87 -21.45 4.95
CA PRO A 189 -5.68 -22.41 3.86
C PRO A 189 -4.18 -22.55 3.65
N GLU A 190 -3.61 -23.76 3.77
CA GLU A 190 -2.16 -24.00 3.60
C GLU A 190 -1.63 -23.41 2.28
N MET A 191 -2.50 -23.37 1.26
CA MET A 191 -2.27 -22.71 -0.03
C MET A 191 -1.89 -21.21 0.07
N ASP A 192 -2.48 -20.46 1.00
CA ASP A 192 -2.22 -19.03 1.12
C ASP A 192 -0.84 -18.77 1.73
N ILE A 193 -0.37 -19.65 2.63
CA ILE A 193 0.92 -19.51 3.32
C ILE A 193 2.09 -19.77 2.36
N GLU A 194 1.96 -20.78 1.49
CA GLU A 194 2.96 -21.09 0.46
C GLU A 194 3.11 -19.92 -0.54
N ILE A 195 1.99 -19.33 -0.96
CA ILE A 195 1.95 -18.15 -1.85
C ILE A 195 2.51 -16.91 -1.15
N LEU A 196 2.19 -16.70 0.13
CA LEU A 196 2.74 -15.60 0.93
C LEU A 196 4.27 -15.67 1.01
N LYS A 197 4.83 -16.86 1.26
CA LYS A 197 6.29 -17.07 1.28
C LYS A 197 6.95 -16.75 -0.06
N GLN A 198 6.31 -17.13 -1.17
CA GLN A 198 6.83 -16.85 -2.53
C GLN A 198 6.77 -15.38 -2.93
N LEU A 199 5.97 -14.56 -2.24
CA LEU A 199 5.82 -13.12 -2.53
C LEU A 199 6.60 -12.23 -1.54
N GLU A 200 7.11 -12.80 -0.44
CA GLU A 200 7.94 -12.10 0.54
C GLU A 200 9.44 -12.08 0.15
N ASP A 201 9.84 -12.94 -0.79
CA ASP A 201 11.17 -12.96 -1.44
C ASP A 201 11.23 -12.03 -2.68
#